data_AF-A0A8T2RZ55-F1
#
_entry.id   AF-A0A8T2RZ55-F1
#
_cell.length_a   1.000
_cell.length_b   1.000
_cell.length_c   1.000
_cell.angle_alpha   90.00
_cell.angle_beta   90.00
_cell.angle_gamma   90.00
#
_symmetry.space_group_name_H-M   'P 1'
#
loop_
_entity.id
_entity.type
_entity.pdbx_description
1 polymer ?
#
loop_
_entity_poly.entity_id
_entity_poly.type
_entity_poly.pdbx_seq_one_letter_code
_entity_poly.pdbx_strand_id
1 'polypeptide(L)'
;MGVTRGFWNVLKPVARIETLESLRGKVLAIDLSFWMIQLLSRVKGIFIRKPHVRLLFFRTIHLIVKVGASPVFVVDGEPPPLKWAVRLNRFSRISGVPLSSSIGEADCNAQPSRNNHFKCSVDECVKLLELLGMPVLRAKHEAEGLCAELQKQGLVDACVTPDSDAFLYGAEHVIKIFQVDLKDPHVESYMMKDIESFLGLHREHLVALALLAGCDYNVSGVPGIGCHSAVRLIKVVPKDEVLGRLEDWGAGRFAIGSENGSITADFTISGHGKESITSRSIESTSVRKDHHCSRCGHPGTIRSHVKLGCEKCLSEASSRCMDEQGCRPKGKDFKCTCEYCMRMESIKRNCKEEGWKLKICQKISATRGFPNKSIIEIFMSPESETLGDISRLSLTCKSPNLEALEEFLEMQLHWEKSYVRRKLLPLLSFYCLRETAAMRSSPNPFIRAPSINGIYVPHSIQRIKILFSKPLYRLRWAQSTATNSQDDWLDLYMPPNSYIANLDDGLDLMVSDLQTERIGNNLLFTTDEDMMLVKYAYPDIVLEFEKEQELLRSKKRTLPDYQRK
;
A
#
# COMPACT_ATOMS: atom_id res chain seq x y z
N MET A 1 0.70 1.45 -12.15
CA MET A 1 0.29 2.86 -12.15
C MET A 1 1.26 3.59 -11.25
N GLY A 2 1.33 4.90 -11.40
CA GLY A 2 2.35 5.75 -10.77
C GLY A 2 3.73 5.68 -11.41
N VAL A 3 4.77 5.79 -10.58
CA VAL A 3 6.18 5.78 -10.98
C VAL A 3 6.53 4.47 -11.70
N THR A 4 7.38 4.55 -12.71
CA THR A 4 7.70 3.44 -13.62
C THR A 4 8.15 2.15 -12.93
N ARG A 5 8.13 1.05 -13.71
CA ARG A 5 8.48 -0.30 -13.24
C ARG A 5 9.81 -0.29 -12.48
N GLY A 6 9.74 -0.66 -11.20
CA GLY A 6 10.91 -0.72 -10.31
C GLY A 6 10.79 0.14 -9.05
N PHE A 7 9.87 1.11 -8.99
CA PHE A 7 9.67 1.96 -7.81
C PHE A 7 9.47 1.14 -6.53
N TRP A 8 8.49 0.24 -6.51
CA TRP A 8 8.23 -0.64 -5.38
C TRP A 8 9.40 -1.59 -5.04
N ASN A 9 10.29 -1.89 -6.01
CA ASN A 9 11.50 -2.68 -5.72
C ASN A 9 12.54 -1.87 -4.94
N VAL A 10 12.62 -0.55 -5.19
CA VAL A 10 13.45 0.37 -4.40
C VAL A 10 12.94 0.43 -2.97
N LEU A 11 11.63 0.47 -2.77
CA LEU A 11 11.02 0.57 -1.44
C LEU A 11 10.91 -0.77 -0.71
N LYS A 12 11.02 -1.91 -1.40
CA LYS A 12 10.86 -3.25 -0.82
C LYS A 12 11.62 -3.50 0.50
N PRO A 13 12.85 -3.01 0.72
CA PRO A 13 13.56 -3.20 2.00
C PRO A 13 12.87 -2.57 3.22
N VAL A 14 11.97 -1.60 3.02
CA VAL A 14 11.21 -0.93 4.09
C VAL A 14 9.74 -1.34 4.13
N ALA A 15 9.35 -2.39 3.37
CA ALA A 15 8.00 -2.91 3.39
C ALA A 15 7.70 -3.56 4.76
N ARG A 16 6.56 -3.21 5.35
CA ARG A 16 6.04 -3.85 6.56
C ARG A 16 4.94 -4.83 6.17
N ILE A 17 5.07 -6.08 6.63
CA ILE A 17 4.03 -7.10 6.48
C ILE A 17 3.34 -7.22 7.84
N GLU A 18 2.10 -6.79 7.91
CA GLU A 18 1.31 -6.74 9.14
C GLU A 18 0.05 -7.59 9.00
N THR A 19 -0.53 -8.01 10.13
CA THR A 19 -1.82 -8.71 10.14
C THR A 19 -2.96 -7.70 9.98
N LEU A 20 -4.14 -8.17 9.56
CA LEU A 20 -5.34 -7.31 9.50
C LEU A 20 -5.69 -6.67 10.85
N GLU A 21 -5.29 -7.27 11.97
CA GLU A 21 -5.54 -6.73 13.31
C GLU A 21 -4.88 -5.37 13.53
N SER A 22 -3.74 -5.09 12.89
CA SER A 22 -3.04 -3.80 12.98
C SER A 22 -3.90 -2.61 12.54
N LEU A 23 -4.96 -2.87 11.75
CA LEU A 23 -5.85 -1.86 11.20
C LEU A 23 -7.10 -1.63 12.04
N ARG A 24 -7.25 -2.34 13.16
CA ARG A 24 -8.39 -2.16 14.05
C ARG A 24 -8.39 -0.75 14.66
N GLY A 25 -9.54 -0.10 14.60
CA GLY A 25 -9.72 1.28 15.07
C GLY A 25 -9.10 2.33 14.16
N LYS A 26 -8.48 1.93 13.04
CA LYS A 26 -7.89 2.85 12.06
C LYS A 26 -8.94 3.34 11.07
N VAL A 27 -8.84 4.60 10.69
CA VAL A 27 -9.61 5.21 9.60
C VAL A 27 -8.79 5.13 8.33
N LEU A 28 -9.33 4.54 7.26
CA LEU A 28 -8.57 4.24 6.04
C LEU A 28 -9.18 4.99 4.85
N ALA A 29 -8.40 5.84 4.18
CA ALA A 29 -8.79 6.38 2.87
C ALA A 29 -8.55 5.33 1.79
N ILE A 30 -9.57 5.00 1.00
CA ILE A 30 -9.52 3.92 0.01
C ILE A 30 -9.78 4.50 -1.38
N ASP A 31 -8.83 4.33 -2.30
CA ASP A 31 -9.07 4.56 -3.72
C ASP A 31 -10.08 3.52 -4.25
N LEU A 32 -11.31 3.98 -4.52
CA LEU A 32 -12.40 3.12 -4.98
C LEU A 32 -12.13 2.54 -6.37
N SER A 33 -11.57 3.34 -7.29
CA SER A 33 -11.29 2.94 -8.67
C SER A 33 -10.34 1.74 -8.68
N PHE A 34 -9.25 1.81 -7.93
CA PHE A 34 -8.33 0.70 -7.81
C PHE A 34 -8.97 -0.52 -7.11
N TRP A 35 -9.67 -0.31 -6.00
CA TRP A 35 -10.26 -1.41 -5.23
C TRP A 35 -11.27 -2.21 -6.05
N MET A 36 -12.06 -1.55 -6.90
CA MET A 36 -12.94 -2.20 -7.86
C MET A 36 -12.16 -3.07 -8.86
N ILE A 37 -11.11 -2.53 -9.48
CA ILE A 37 -10.28 -3.28 -10.45
C ILE A 37 -9.65 -4.50 -9.79
N GLN A 38 -9.15 -4.35 -8.55
CA GLN A 38 -8.57 -5.43 -7.78
C GLN A 38 -9.58 -6.55 -7.54
N LEU A 39 -10.80 -6.21 -7.12
CA LEU A 39 -11.89 -7.18 -6.88
C LEU A 39 -12.27 -7.92 -8.16
N LEU A 40 -12.51 -7.18 -9.25
CA LEU A 40 -12.90 -7.74 -10.55
C LEU A 40 -11.84 -8.65 -11.14
N SER A 41 -10.56 -8.40 -10.87
CA SER A 41 -9.47 -9.23 -11.37
C SER A 41 -9.47 -10.66 -10.82
N ARG A 42 -10.09 -10.89 -9.65
CA ARG A 42 -10.14 -12.20 -8.96
C ARG A 42 -11.24 -13.12 -9.49
N VAL A 43 -12.24 -12.55 -10.15
CA VAL A 43 -13.42 -13.28 -10.67
C VAL A 43 -13.37 -13.43 -12.19
N LYS A 44 -12.20 -13.24 -12.80
CA LYS A 44 -12.03 -13.40 -14.24
C LYS A 44 -12.38 -14.83 -14.65
N GLY A 45 -13.37 -14.97 -15.53
CA GLY A 45 -13.82 -16.26 -16.03
C GLY A 45 -14.97 -16.89 -15.24
N ILE A 46 -15.43 -16.26 -14.15
CA ILE A 46 -16.63 -16.66 -13.42
C ILE A 46 -17.79 -15.74 -13.85
N PHE A 47 -18.91 -16.32 -14.24
CA PHE A 47 -20.11 -15.55 -14.57
C PHE A 47 -20.81 -15.12 -13.28
N ILE A 48 -20.65 -13.85 -12.92
CA ILE A 48 -21.29 -13.21 -11.77
C ILE A 48 -21.99 -11.96 -12.27
N ARG A 49 -23.22 -11.73 -11.81
CA ARG A 49 -23.95 -10.49 -12.10
C ARG A 49 -23.35 -9.33 -11.30
N LYS A 50 -23.01 -8.24 -11.99
CA LYS A 50 -22.44 -7.01 -11.40
C LYS A 50 -21.45 -7.28 -10.25
N PRO A 51 -20.34 -7.99 -10.53
CA PRO A 51 -19.41 -8.46 -9.51
C PRO A 51 -18.78 -7.32 -8.69
N HIS A 52 -18.67 -6.11 -9.25
CA HIS A 52 -18.21 -4.92 -8.53
C HIS A 52 -19.12 -4.55 -7.36
N VAL A 53 -20.44 -4.61 -7.52
CA VAL A 53 -21.41 -4.36 -6.44
C VAL A 53 -21.35 -5.48 -5.39
N ARG A 54 -21.42 -6.74 -5.83
CA ARG A 54 -21.41 -7.92 -4.95
C ARG A 54 -20.14 -7.98 -4.09
N LEU A 55 -18.97 -7.84 -4.72
CA LEU A 55 -17.69 -7.93 -4.02
C LEU A 55 -17.44 -6.72 -3.10
N LEU A 56 -17.83 -5.52 -3.51
CA LEU A 56 -17.69 -4.32 -2.68
C LEU A 56 -18.58 -4.40 -1.43
N PHE A 57 -19.81 -4.90 -1.57
CA PHE A 57 -20.72 -5.12 -0.44
C PHE A 57 -20.08 -5.98 0.65
N PHE A 58 -19.61 -7.18 0.29
CA PHE A 58 -19.01 -8.10 1.26
C PHE A 58 -17.69 -7.59 1.82
N ARG A 59 -16.84 -6.99 0.98
CA ARG A 59 -15.53 -6.47 1.42
C ARG A 59 -15.70 -5.30 2.39
N THR A 60 -16.69 -4.44 2.18
CA THR A 60 -17.00 -3.31 3.07
C THR A 60 -17.49 -3.79 4.43
N ILE A 61 -18.43 -4.74 4.47
CA ILE A 61 -18.90 -5.34 5.72
C ILE A 61 -17.75 -6.02 6.47
N HIS A 62 -16.91 -6.77 5.76
CA HIS A 62 -15.77 -7.44 6.37
C HIS A 62 -14.76 -6.46 6.97
N LEU A 63 -14.46 -5.36 6.27
CA LEU A 63 -13.55 -4.33 6.75
C LEU A 63 -14.02 -3.72 8.08
N ILE A 64 -15.32 -3.47 8.22
CA ILE A 64 -15.88 -2.85 9.43
C ILE A 64 -15.98 -3.88 10.55
N VAL A 65 -16.60 -5.02 10.28
CA VAL A 65 -17.01 -5.96 11.33
C VAL A 65 -15.88 -6.90 11.74
N LYS A 66 -15.09 -7.39 10.78
CA LYS A 66 -14.03 -8.38 11.05
C LYS A 66 -12.68 -7.72 11.31
N VAL A 67 -12.28 -6.79 10.44
CA VAL A 67 -11.02 -6.05 10.60
C VAL A 67 -11.16 -4.99 11.70
N GLY A 68 -12.30 -4.30 11.76
CA GLY A 68 -12.52 -3.21 12.72
C GLY A 68 -11.99 -1.87 12.24
N ALA A 69 -11.80 -1.69 10.94
CA ALA A 69 -11.34 -0.44 10.33
C ALA A 69 -12.53 0.39 9.81
N SER A 70 -12.38 1.71 9.80
CA SER A 70 -13.40 2.64 9.29
C SER A 70 -13.00 3.15 7.90
N PRO A 71 -13.66 2.71 6.82
CA PRO A 71 -13.31 3.17 5.48
C PRO A 71 -13.85 4.58 5.19
N VAL A 72 -13.05 5.35 4.45
CA VAL A 72 -13.43 6.55 3.73
C VAL A 72 -13.11 6.33 2.26
N PHE A 73 -14.12 6.25 1.41
CA PHE A 73 -13.92 5.97 -0.01
C PHE A 73 -13.66 7.25 -0.77
N VAL A 74 -12.66 7.22 -1.64
CA VAL A 74 -12.32 8.35 -2.52
C VAL A 74 -12.48 7.91 -3.96
N VAL A 75 -13.23 8.71 -4.72
CA VAL A 75 -13.51 8.52 -6.14
C VAL A 75 -12.69 9.51 -6.95
N ASP A 76 -12.09 9.03 -8.05
CA ASP A 76 -11.42 9.91 -9.00
C ASP A 76 -12.35 10.98 -9.57
N GLY A 77 -11.76 12.15 -9.81
CA GLY A 77 -12.34 13.24 -10.58
C GLY A 77 -11.90 13.20 -12.04
N GLU A 78 -11.81 14.38 -12.65
CA GLU A 78 -11.31 14.50 -14.02
C GLU A 78 -9.78 14.47 -14.02
N PRO A 79 -9.14 13.61 -14.84
CA PRO A 79 -7.69 13.51 -14.86
C PRO A 79 -7.08 14.85 -15.30
N PRO A 80 -5.94 15.28 -14.72
CA PRO A 80 -5.28 16.50 -15.15
C PRO A 80 -4.91 16.46 -16.65
N PRO A 81 -4.85 17.60 -17.36
CA PRO A 81 -4.62 17.66 -18.80
C PRO A 81 -3.38 16.87 -19.27
N LEU A 82 -2.31 16.88 -18.46
CA LEU A 82 -1.08 16.13 -18.74
C LEU A 82 -1.30 14.61 -18.74
N LYS A 83 -2.02 14.07 -17.74
CA LYS A 83 -2.35 12.64 -17.67
C LYS A 83 -3.35 12.26 -18.76
N TRP A 84 -4.30 13.13 -19.06
CA TRP A 84 -5.23 12.96 -20.17
C TRP A 84 -4.50 12.80 -21.51
N ALA A 85 -3.55 13.69 -21.82
CA ALA A 85 -2.73 13.62 -23.03
C ALA A 85 -1.92 12.31 -23.12
N VAL A 86 -1.37 11.83 -21.99
CA VAL A 86 -0.67 10.54 -21.93
C VAL A 86 -1.61 9.36 -22.19
N ARG A 87 -2.81 9.37 -21.58
CA ARG A 87 -3.83 8.32 -21.80
C ARG A 87 -4.27 8.28 -23.27
N LEU A 88 -4.50 9.43 -23.90
CA LEU A 88 -4.82 9.53 -25.33
C LEU A 88 -3.71 8.97 -26.22
N ASN A 89 -2.45 9.34 -25.95
CA ASN A 89 -1.31 8.82 -26.70
C ASN A 89 -1.16 7.31 -26.55
N ARG A 90 -1.41 6.76 -25.35
CA ARG A 90 -1.41 5.30 -25.12
C ARG A 90 -2.56 4.63 -25.89
N PHE A 91 -3.75 5.24 -25.91
CA PHE A 91 -4.88 4.73 -26.66
C PHE A 91 -4.61 4.70 -28.18
N SER A 92 -4.09 5.79 -28.74
CA SER A 92 -3.73 5.86 -30.17
C SER A 92 -2.74 4.76 -30.59
N ARG A 93 -1.75 4.44 -29.73
CA ARG A 93 -0.78 3.35 -29.98
C ARG A 93 -1.39 1.95 -29.94
N ILE A 94 -2.39 1.73 -29.08
CA ILE A 94 -3.05 0.42 -28.93
C ILE A 94 -4.11 0.21 -30.01
N SER A 95 -4.84 1.26 -30.37
CA SER A 95 -5.97 1.22 -31.30
C SER A 95 -5.56 1.45 -32.76
N GLY A 96 -4.35 1.97 -33.02
CA GLY A 96 -3.86 2.25 -34.38
C GLY A 96 -4.50 3.46 -35.06
N VAL A 97 -5.36 4.23 -34.36
CA VAL A 97 -6.04 5.42 -34.90
C VAL A 97 -5.19 6.68 -34.64
N PRO A 98 -4.86 7.49 -35.67
CA PRO A 98 -4.06 8.70 -35.51
C PRO A 98 -4.83 9.81 -34.75
N LEU A 99 -4.09 10.59 -33.94
CA LEU A 99 -4.60 11.67 -33.08
C LEU A 99 -5.30 12.81 -33.84
N SER A 100 -5.06 12.93 -35.16
CA SER A 100 -5.54 14.05 -35.99
C SER A 100 -7.01 13.97 -36.41
N SER A 101 -7.67 12.81 -36.26
CA SER A 101 -9.09 12.66 -36.59
C SER A 101 -10.05 13.06 -35.47
N SER A 102 -9.54 13.59 -34.35
CA SER A 102 -10.33 13.92 -33.14
C SER A 102 -10.21 15.38 -32.66
N ILE A 103 -9.60 16.27 -33.46
CA ILE A 103 -9.50 17.72 -33.17
C ILE A 103 -10.39 18.53 -34.13
N GLY A 104 -11.53 17.95 -34.53
CA GLY A 104 -12.68 18.71 -35.03
C GLY A 104 -13.66 18.91 -33.89
N GLU A 105 -14.29 20.08 -33.81
CA GLU A 105 -15.29 20.45 -32.80
C GLU A 105 -16.22 19.28 -32.44
N ALA A 106 -16.29 18.98 -31.14
CA ALA A 106 -17.32 18.18 -30.49
C ALA A 106 -17.92 17.02 -31.31
N ASP A 107 -17.26 15.87 -31.33
CA ASP A 107 -18.00 14.61 -31.30
C ASP A 107 -17.27 13.55 -30.47
N CYS A 108 -17.77 13.33 -29.25
CA CYS A 108 -17.16 12.56 -28.16
C CYS A 108 -17.27 11.03 -28.30
N ASN A 109 -17.54 10.51 -29.50
CA ASN A 109 -18.07 9.15 -29.68
C ASN A 109 -17.14 8.10 -30.32
N ALA A 110 -15.82 8.30 -30.29
CA ALA A 110 -14.86 7.32 -30.80
C ALA A 110 -14.05 6.54 -29.71
N GLN A 111 -14.62 6.33 -28.52
CA GLN A 111 -14.73 5.04 -27.78
C GLN A 111 -15.49 5.25 -26.45
N PRO A 112 -16.79 5.56 -26.50
CA PRO A 112 -17.59 5.94 -25.33
C PRO A 112 -18.02 4.75 -24.46
N SER A 113 -18.13 3.52 -24.99
CA SER A 113 -18.83 2.44 -24.27
C SER A 113 -18.08 1.86 -23.06
N ARG A 114 -16.76 1.66 -23.14
CA ARG A 114 -15.98 1.06 -22.03
C ARG A 114 -15.74 2.04 -20.89
N ASN A 115 -15.44 3.30 -21.20
CA ASN A 115 -15.30 4.34 -20.19
C ASN A 115 -16.66 4.66 -19.53
N ASN A 116 -17.76 4.67 -20.30
CA ASN A 116 -19.09 4.83 -19.73
C ASN A 116 -19.50 3.62 -18.88
N HIS A 117 -19.17 2.40 -19.28
CA HIS A 117 -19.45 1.22 -18.46
C HIS A 117 -18.67 1.25 -17.14
N PHE A 118 -17.38 1.61 -17.17
CA PHE A 118 -16.59 1.74 -15.94
C PHE A 118 -17.14 2.86 -15.05
N LYS A 119 -17.46 4.04 -15.61
CA LYS A 119 -18.08 5.14 -14.88
C LYS A 119 -19.42 4.74 -14.25
N CYS A 120 -20.28 4.06 -15.00
CA CYS A 120 -21.54 3.52 -14.48
C CYS A 120 -21.32 2.52 -13.34
N SER A 121 -20.31 1.64 -13.47
CA SER A 121 -19.95 0.71 -12.39
C SER A 121 -19.45 1.45 -11.13
N VAL A 122 -18.71 2.56 -11.30
CA VAL A 122 -18.28 3.41 -10.19
C VAL A 122 -19.48 4.06 -9.52
N ASP A 123 -20.42 4.63 -10.29
CA ASP A 123 -21.62 5.27 -9.75
C ASP A 123 -22.52 4.27 -9.00
N GLU A 124 -22.65 3.03 -9.50
CA GLU A 124 -23.33 1.94 -8.78
C GLU A 124 -22.63 1.58 -7.46
N CYS A 125 -21.30 1.56 -7.44
CA CYS A 125 -20.52 1.34 -6.22
C CYS A 125 -20.65 2.50 -5.23
N VAL A 126 -20.62 3.75 -5.69
CA VAL A 126 -20.88 4.93 -4.85
C VAL A 126 -22.26 4.83 -4.21
N LYS A 127 -23.29 4.51 -5.01
CA LYS A 127 -24.65 4.36 -4.49
C LYS A 127 -24.74 3.27 -3.42
N LEU A 128 -24.12 2.12 -3.66
CA LEU A 128 -24.04 1.03 -2.69
C LEU A 128 -23.41 1.51 -1.36
N LEU A 129 -22.29 2.22 -1.43
CA LEU A 129 -21.54 2.70 -0.27
C LEU A 129 -22.34 3.73 0.53
N GLU A 130 -23.00 4.67 -0.14
CA GLU A 130 -23.90 5.63 0.51
C GLU A 130 -25.04 4.93 1.25
N LEU A 131 -25.65 3.91 0.62
CA LEU A 131 -26.72 3.11 1.23
C LEU A 131 -26.21 2.26 2.41
N LEU A 132 -24.96 1.80 2.37
CA LEU A 132 -24.29 1.14 3.50
C LEU A 132 -23.90 2.13 4.62
N GLY A 133 -24.07 3.44 4.41
CA GLY A 133 -23.72 4.49 5.37
C GLY A 133 -22.24 4.85 5.39
N MET A 134 -21.49 4.57 4.33
CA MET A 134 -20.06 4.87 4.22
C MET A 134 -19.82 6.31 3.73
N PRO A 135 -18.81 7.02 4.27
CA PRO A 135 -18.39 8.29 3.71
C PRO A 135 -17.71 8.08 2.36
N VAL A 136 -18.21 8.78 1.35
CA VAL A 136 -17.67 8.77 -0.02
C VAL A 136 -17.35 10.20 -0.42
N LEU A 137 -16.10 10.43 -0.82
CA LEU A 137 -15.60 11.71 -1.28
C LEU A 137 -15.21 11.60 -2.76
N ARG A 138 -15.28 12.72 -3.47
CA ARG A 138 -14.86 12.81 -4.86
C ARG A 138 -13.70 13.78 -4.95
N ALA A 139 -12.56 13.30 -5.41
CA ALA A 139 -11.41 14.14 -5.65
C ALA A 139 -11.67 15.08 -6.83
N LYS A 140 -11.09 16.28 -6.82
CA LYS A 140 -11.05 17.14 -8.00
C LYS A 140 -10.38 16.47 -9.21
N HIS A 141 -9.28 15.78 -8.96
CA HIS A 141 -8.47 15.12 -9.98
C HIS A 141 -8.26 13.64 -9.65
N GLU A 142 -7.26 13.32 -8.82
CA GLU A 142 -6.89 11.94 -8.52
C GLU A 142 -7.22 11.60 -7.08
N ALA A 143 -7.76 10.40 -6.85
CA ALA A 143 -8.11 9.93 -5.53
C ALA A 143 -6.92 9.94 -4.56
N GLU A 144 -5.72 9.59 -5.04
CA GLU A 144 -4.45 9.54 -4.33
C GLU A 144 -4.07 10.88 -3.72
N GLY A 145 -4.30 11.97 -4.45
CA GLY A 145 -4.04 13.32 -3.97
C GLY A 145 -4.95 13.69 -2.79
N LEU A 146 -6.25 13.41 -2.92
CA LEU A 146 -7.20 13.64 -1.83
C LEU A 146 -6.94 12.70 -0.64
N CYS A 147 -6.58 11.43 -0.88
CA CYS A 147 -6.20 10.50 0.18
C CYS A 147 -5.00 11.01 0.99
N ALA A 148 -3.95 11.50 0.30
CA ALA A 148 -2.78 12.08 0.95
C ALA A 148 -3.13 13.33 1.76
N GLU A 149 -3.99 14.21 1.24
CA GLU A 149 -4.44 15.41 1.94
C GLU A 149 -5.27 15.08 3.19
N LEU A 150 -6.23 14.14 3.09
CA LEU A 150 -6.99 13.66 4.25
C LEU A 150 -6.07 13.12 5.35
N GLN A 151 -5.00 12.41 4.97
CA GLN A 151 -4.05 11.87 5.94
C GLN A 151 -3.23 12.97 6.60
N LYS A 152 -2.76 13.95 5.82
CA LYS A 152 -2.02 15.12 6.30
C LYS A 152 -2.84 15.96 7.29
N GLN A 153 -4.17 16.04 7.08
CA GLN A 153 -5.10 16.71 8.01
C GLN A 153 -5.42 15.87 9.26
N GLY A 154 -4.91 14.64 9.37
CA GLY A 154 -5.18 13.74 10.48
C GLY A 154 -6.61 13.16 10.50
N LEU A 155 -7.32 13.23 9.36
CA LEU A 155 -8.69 12.71 9.23
C LEU A 155 -8.71 11.21 8.94
N VAL A 156 -7.62 10.67 8.36
CA VAL A 156 -7.40 9.24 8.13
C VAL A 156 -6.01 8.83 8.59
N ASP A 157 -5.83 7.57 8.96
CA ASP A 157 -4.57 7.01 9.44
C ASP A 157 -3.66 6.46 8.33
N ALA A 158 -4.24 6.07 7.18
CA ALA A 158 -3.50 5.48 6.06
C ALA A 158 -4.27 5.58 4.74
N CYS A 159 -3.54 5.62 3.62
CA CYS A 159 -4.08 5.53 2.26
C CYS A 159 -3.97 4.09 1.72
N VAL A 160 -5.08 3.48 1.31
CA VAL A 160 -5.13 2.15 0.71
C VAL A 160 -5.11 2.29 -0.81
N THR A 161 -3.91 2.22 -1.38
CA THR A 161 -3.67 2.25 -2.83
C THR A 161 -2.29 1.64 -3.15
N PRO A 162 -2.15 0.85 -4.23
CA PRO A 162 -0.86 0.43 -4.74
C PRO A 162 -0.26 1.42 -5.74
N ASP A 163 -0.94 2.53 -6.02
CA ASP A 163 -0.38 3.60 -6.81
C ASP A 163 0.66 4.36 -5.98
N SER A 164 1.89 4.38 -6.47
CA SER A 164 3.00 5.06 -5.79
C SER A 164 2.84 6.58 -5.78
N ASP A 165 1.98 7.14 -6.63
CA ASP A 165 1.77 8.58 -6.72
C ASP A 165 1.24 9.15 -5.39
N ALA A 166 0.60 8.33 -4.54
CA ALA A 166 0.24 8.71 -3.17
C ALA A 166 1.41 9.32 -2.37
N PHE A 167 2.63 8.75 -2.49
CA PHE A 167 3.81 9.30 -1.82
C PHE A 167 4.28 10.62 -2.45
N LEU A 168 4.09 10.81 -3.76
CA LEU A 168 4.44 12.05 -4.44
C LEU A 168 3.48 13.18 -4.03
N TYR A 169 2.20 12.86 -3.83
CA TYR A 169 1.21 13.74 -3.23
C TYR A 169 1.40 13.98 -1.72
N GLY A 170 2.30 13.24 -1.08
CA GLY A 170 2.71 13.46 0.31
C GLY A 170 2.02 12.57 1.35
N ALA A 171 1.44 11.43 0.95
CA ALA A 171 0.96 10.44 1.91
C ALA A 171 2.12 9.92 2.78
N GLU A 172 1.92 9.84 4.09
CA GLU A 172 2.95 9.34 5.01
C GLU A 172 2.82 7.83 5.30
N HIS A 173 1.64 7.24 5.07
CA HIS A 173 1.38 5.83 5.35
C HIS A 173 0.51 5.20 4.26
N VAL A 174 1.12 4.38 3.41
CA VAL A 174 0.45 3.77 2.26
C VAL A 174 0.34 2.26 2.45
N ILE A 175 -0.88 1.74 2.39
CA ILE A 175 -1.19 0.31 2.36
C ILE A 175 -1.34 -0.10 0.90
N LYS A 176 -0.28 -0.72 0.37
CA LYS A 176 -0.19 -1.12 -1.04
C LYS A 176 -0.93 -2.42 -1.31
N ILE A 177 -0.77 -3.42 -0.45
CA ILE A 177 -1.48 -4.71 -0.56
C ILE A 177 -2.43 -4.83 0.62
N PHE A 178 -3.71 -5.03 0.32
CA PHE A 178 -4.76 -5.27 1.30
C PHE A 178 -5.43 -6.62 1.02
N GLN A 179 -4.86 -7.68 1.58
CA GLN A 179 -5.30 -9.06 1.36
C GLN A 179 -6.23 -9.50 2.51
N VAL A 180 -7.50 -9.66 2.16
CA VAL A 180 -8.57 -10.03 3.11
C VAL A 180 -8.87 -11.54 3.09
N ASP A 181 -8.27 -12.29 2.18
CA ASP A 181 -8.52 -13.73 2.01
C ASP A 181 -8.16 -14.50 3.29
N LEU A 182 -9.04 -15.43 3.70
CA LEU A 182 -8.88 -16.27 4.89
C LEU A 182 -7.63 -17.15 4.84
N LYS A 183 -7.12 -17.48 3.64
CA LYS A 183 -5.94 -18.36 3.51
C LYS A 183 -4.64 -17.70 3.93
N ASP A 184 -4.51 -16.39 3.69
CA ASP A 184 -3.30 -15.62 4.05
C ASP A 184 -3.64 -14.12 4.18
N PRO A 185 -4.38 -13.74 5.24
CA PRO A 185 -4.80 -12.37 5.45
C PRO A 185 -3.64 -11.50 5.95
N HIS A 186 -3.16 -10.60 5.11
CA HIS A 186 -2.07 -9.70 5.46
C HIS A 186 -2.19 -8.35 4.76
N VAL A 187 -1.44 -7.38 5.27
CA VAL A 187 -1.28 -6.07 4.65
C VAL A 187 0.19 -5.78 4.43
N GLU A 188 0.51 -5.26 3.24
CA GLU A 188 1.83 -4.72 2.93
C GLU A 188 1.73 -3.19 2.97
N SER A 189 2.35 -2.60 3.99
CA SER A 189 2.33 -1.16 4.25
C SER A 189 3.73 -0.54 4.15
N TYR A 190 3.77 0.76 3.85
CA TYR A 190 4.98 1.55 3.73
C TYR A 190 4.79 2.87 4.45
N MET A 191 5.73 3.23 5.32
CA MET A 191 5.72 4.51 6.03
C MET A 191 6.81 5.43 5.48
N MET A 192 6.47 6.69 5.23
CA MET A 192 7.40 7.71 4.74
C MET A 192 8.58 7.89 5.69
N LYS A 193 8.33 7.81 7.00
CA LYS A 193 9.39 7.83 8.04
C LYS A 193 10.45 6.75 7.84
N ASP A 194 10.05 5.54 7.44
CA ASP A 194 11.01 4.45 7.19
C ASP A 194 11.74 4.65 5.86
N ILE A 195 11.04 5.15 4.84
CA ILE A 195 11.65 5.50 3.55
C ILE A 195 12.75 6.56 3.77
N GLU A 196 12.48 7.56 4.61
CA GLU A 196 13.46 8.58 4.98
C GLU A 196 14.61 7.99 5.80
N SER A 197 14.33 7.26 6.88
CA SER A 197 15.37 6.79 7.79
C SER A 197 16.28 5.72 7.19
N PHE A 198 15.74 4.79 6.41
CA PHE A 198 16.51 3.66 5.87
C PHE A 198 17.00 3.89 4.44
N LEU A 199 16.23 4.60 3.61
CA LEU A 199 16.59 4.85 2.22
C LEU A 199 17.16 6.26 1.99
N GLY A 200 16.96 7.21 2.91
CA GLY A 200 17.40 8.60 2.75
C GLY A 200 16.59 9.35 1.69
N LEU A 201 15.40 8.85 1.35
CA LEU A 201 14.56 9.42 0.30
C LEU A 201 13.41 10.20 0.94
N HIS A 202 13.33 11.49 0.61
CA HIS A 202 12.24 12.39 1.00
C HIS A 202 11.27 12.59 -0.17
N ARG A 203 10.14 13.25 0.06
CA ARG A 203 9.11 13.48 -0.98
C ARG A 203 9.69 14.13 -2.24
N GLU A 204 10.55 15.13 -2.08
CA GLU A 204 11.23 15.83 -3.18
C GLU A 204 12.07 14.87 -4.03
N HIS A 205 12.72 13.90 -3.38
CA HIS A 205 13.46 12.84 -4.07
C HIS A 205 12.53 11.88 -4.81
N LEU A 206 11.36 11.56 -4.27
CA LEU A 206 10.39 10.70 -4.96
C LEU A 206 9.79 11.40 -6.19
N VAL A 207 9.54 12.71 -6.12
CA VAL A 207 9.15 13.53 -7.28
C VAL A 207 10.28 13.60 -8.31
N ALA A 208 11.52 13.84 -7.87
CA ALA A 208 12.69 13.83 -8.74
C ALA A 208 12.88 12.46 -9.44
N LEU A 209 12.67 11.36 -8.71
CA LEU A 209 12.69 10.01 -9.24
C LEU A 209 11.62 9.82 -10.33
N ALA A 210 10.40 10.32 -10.12
CA ALA A 210 9.32 10.25 -11.10
C ALA A 210 9.59 11.05 -12.38
N LEU A 211 10.25 12.21 -12.27
CA LEU A 211 10.69 12.99 -13.43
C LEU A 211 11.78 12.27 -14.24
N LEU A 212 12.73 11.64 -13.55
CA LEU A 212 13.88 10.96 -14.16
C LEU A 212 13.51 9.61 -14.77
N ALA A 213 12.83 8.75 -14.01
CA ALA A 213 12.51 7.39 -14.41
C ALA A 213 11.16 7.29 -15.15
N GLY A 214 10.30 8.31 -15.04
CA GLY A 214 8.97 8.36 -15.61
C GLY A 214 7.86 8.02 -14.61
N CYS A 215 6.65 8.48 -14.90
CA CYS A 215 5.42 8.27 -14.13
C CYS A 215 4.19 8.34 -15.06
N ASP A 216 2.99 8.34 -14.49
CA ASP A 216 1.74 8.39 -15.25
C ASP A 216 1.53 9.72 -16.02
N TYR A 217 2.22 10.80 -15.64
CA TYR A 217 2.22 12.09 -16.33
C TYR A 217 3.28 12.21 -17.43
N ASN A 218 4.34 11.41 -17.35
CA ASN A 218 5.41 11.35 -18.34
C ASN A 218 6.01 9.94 -18.35
N VAL A 219 5.51 9.09 -19.25
CA VAL A 219 5.91 7.68 -19.32
C VAL A 219 7.38 7.51 -19.70
N SER A 220 7.94 8.44 -20.48
CA SER A 220 9.31 8.35 -20.99
C SER A 220 10.37 8.72 -19.96
N GLY A 221 10.05 9.58 -18.99
CA GLY A 221 11.06 10.19 -18.12
C GLY A 221 12.24 10.73 -18.93
N VAL A 222 13.46 10.46 -18.47
CA VAL A 222 14.71 10.65 -19.22
C VAL A 222 15.12 9.31 -19.86
N PRO A 223 15.25 9.23 -21.20
CA PRO A 223 15.60 7.99 -21.89
C PRO A 223 16.87 7.31 -21.35
N GLY A 224 16.74 6.04 -20.98
CA GLY A 224 17.84 5.24 -20.47
C GLY A 224 18.25 5.53 -19.02
N ILE A 225 17.40 6.22 -18.25
CA ILE A 225 17.48 6.32 -16.79
C ILE A 225 16.31 5.55 -16.19
N GLY A 226 16.61 4.54 -15.37
CA GLY A 226 15.60 3.79 -14.60
C GLY A 226 15.66 4.11 -13.12
N CYS A 227 14.77 3.50 -12.33
CA CYS A 227 14.62 3.77 -10.89
C CYS A 227 15.94 3.68 -10.10
N HIS A 228 16.73 2.62 -10.29
CA HIS A 228 18.01 2.46 -9.59
C HIS A 228 19.03 3.56 -9.92
N SER A 229 19.15 3.92 -11.20
CA SER A 229 20.08 4.97 -11.64
C SER A 229 19.64 6.34 -11.13
N ALA A 230 18.34 6.61 -11.16
CA ALA A 230 17.76 7.84 -10.65
C ALA A 230 17.98 7.98 -9.14
N VAL A 231 17.65 6.95 -8.35
CA VAL A 231 17.88 6.92 -6.89
C VAL A 231 19.36 7.14 -6.56
N ARG A 232 20.27 6.46 -7.28
CA ARG A 232 21.71 6.65 -7.09
C ARG A 232 22.16 8.09 -7.33
N LEU A 233 21.57 8.76 -8.32
CA LEU A 233 21.90 10.14 -8.67
C LEU A 233 21.34 11.14 -7.66
N ILE A 234 20.09 10.99 -7.23
CA ILE A 234 19.39 11.98 -6.40
C ILE A 234 19.68 11.83 -4.92
N LYS A 235 19.97 10.60 -4.43
CA LYS A 235 20.20 10.33 -3.00
C LYS A 235 21.40 11.07 -2.41
N VAL A 236 22.34 11.51 -3.25
CA VAL A 236 23.52 12.28 -2.81
C VAL A 236 23.24 13.78 -2.72
N VAL A 237 22.08 14.24 -3.18
CA VAL A 237 21.67 15.64 -3.16
C VAL A 237 20.75 15.88 -1.96
N PRO A 238 20.90 16.98 -1.20
CA PRO A 238 19.95 17.33 -0.15
C PRO A 238 18.53 17.52 -0.72
N LYS A 239 17.50 17.21 0.10
CA LYS A 239 16.10 17.27 -0.34
C LYS A 239 15.68 18.65 -0.87
N ASP A 240 16.14 19.72 -0.21
CA ASP A 240 15.73 21.08 -0.52
C ASP A 240 16.39 21.61 -1.81
N GLU A 241 17.46 20.94 -2.27
CA GLU A 241 18.18 21.29 -3.50
C GLU A 241 17.83 20.40 -4.69
N VAL A 242 17.27 19.20 -4.46
CA VAL A 242 17.18 18.16 -5.51
C VAL A 242 16.44 18.62 -6.76
N LEU A 243 15.32 19.32 -6.60
CA LEU A 243 14.54 19.84 -7.72
C LEU A 243 15.28 20.96 -8.46
N GLY A 244 15.97 21.84 -7.75
CA GLY A 244 16.83 22.87 -8.35
C GLY A 244 18.00 22.27 -9.12
N ARG A 245 18.64 21.22 -8.58
CA ARG A 245 19.70 20.48 -9.29
C ARG A 245 19.20 19.83 -10.58
N LEU A 246 17.96 19.34 -10.61
CA LEU A 246 17.37 18.83 -11.86
C LEU A 246 17.23 19.93 -12.92
N GLU A 247 16.87 21.16 -12.52
CA GLU A 247 16.84 22.31 -13.43
C GLU A 247 18.22 22.65 -13.98
N ASP A 248 19.24 22.65 -13.12
CA ASP A 248 20.63 22.86 -13.53
C ASP A 248 21.10 21.79 -14.52
N TRP A 249 20.86 20.52 -14.22
CA TRP A 249 21.25 19.41 -15.11
C TRP A 249 20.48 19.45 -16.43
N GLY A 250 19.20 19.81 -16.42
CA GLY A 250 18.40 20.01 -17.63
C GLY A 250 18.95 21.15 -18.50
N ALA A 251 19.44 22.21 -17.89
CA ALA A 251 20.07 23.34 -18.58
C ALA A 251 21.54 23.10 -18.98
N GLY A 252 22.10 21.92 -18.70
CA GLY A 252 23.50 21.59 -18.99
C GLY A 252 24.52 22.22 -18.03
N ARG A 253 24.07 22.75 -16.88
CA ARG A 253 24.94 23.29 -15.82
C ARG A 253 25.33 22.15 -14.89
N PHE A 254 26.55 21.63 -15.05
CA PHE A 254 27.06 20.56 -14.20
C PHE A 254 28.07 21.14 -13.21
N ALA A 255 27.68 21.25 -11.94
CA ALA A 255 28.63 21.56 -10.88
C ALA A 255 29.56 20.36 -10.68
N ILE A 256 30.76 20.41 -11.28
CA ILE A 256 31.85 19.49 -11.01
C ILE A 256 32.74 20.16 -9.96
N GLY A 257 32.42 19.95 -8.68
CA GLY A 257 33.20 20.53 -7.59
C GLY A 257 32.66 20.17 -6.23
N SER A 258 33.46 19.40 -5.48
CA SER A 258 33.34 19.25 -4.03
C SER A 258 33.44 20.63 -3.38
N GLU A 259 32.46 21.00 -2.54
CA GLU A 259 32.55 22.18 -1.65
C GLU A 259 33.68 22.09 -0.62
N ASN A 260 34.45 21.00 -0.60
CA ASN A 260 35.72 20.93 0.09
C ASN A 260 36.85 20.90 -0.95
N GLY A 261 37.53 22.04 -1.09
CA GLY A 261 38.46 22.34 -2.18
C GLY A 261 39.49 21.25 -2.46
N SER A 262 39.45 20.70 -3.68
CA SER A 262 40.63 20.33 -4.47
C SER A 262 40.21 19.83 -5.86
N ILE A 263 40.88 20.37 -6.89
CA ILE A 263 41.03 19.85 -8.26
C ILE A 263 39.84 20.07 -9.22
N THR A 264 39.90 21.18 -9.96
CA THR A 264 39.26 21.33 -11.28
C THR A 264 40.01 20.47 -12.30
N ALA A 265 39.43 19.37 -12.74
CA ALA A 265 39.91 18.65 -13.91
C ALA A 265 39.23 19.24 -15.16
N ASP A 266 39.92 20.11 -15.89
CA ASP A 266 39.49 20.54 -17.21
C ASP A 266 39.47 19.34 -18.16
N PHE A 267 38.29 18.78 -18.39
CA PHE A 267 38.04 17.71 -19.34
C PHE A 267 37.84 18.31 -20.75
N THR A 268 38.91 18.59 -21.49
CA THR A 268 38.82 18.75 -22.95
C THR A 268 38.73 17.38 -23.62
N ILE A 269 37.55 17.03 -24.15
CA ILE A 269 37.30 15.79 -24.88
C ILE A 269 37.66 15.99 -26.35
N SER A 270 38.82 15.47 -26.78
CA SER A 270 39.03 15.15 -28.19
C SER A 270 38.35 13.81 -28.47
N GLY A 271 37.32 13.84 -29.34
CA GLY A 271 36.62 12.63 -29.74
C GLY A 271 37.59 11.69 -30.42
N HIS A 272 37.87 10.54 -29.80
CA HIS A 272 38.12 9.21 -30.36
C HIS A 272 38.31 8.28 -29.16
N GLY A 273 37.42 7.30 -29.00
CA GLY A 273 37.30 6.48 -27.79
C GLY A 273 38.55 5.65 -27.46
N LYS A 274 39.38 6.13 -26.54
CA LYS A 274 40.24 5.35 -25.66
C LYS A 274 40.39 6.10 -24.33
N GLU A 275 39.61 5.70 -23.32
CA GLU A 275 39.73 6.19 -21.94
C GLU A 275 41.12 5.83 -21.38
N SER A 276 42.09 6.73 -21.58
CA SER A 276 43.45 6.64 -21.06
C SER A 276 43.57 7.71 -19.99
N ILE A 277 43.69 7.31 -18.72
CA ILE A 277 44.02 8.22 -17.63
C ILE A 277 45.43 8.74 -17.94
N THR A 278 45.54 9.95 -18.49
CA THR A 278 46.83 10.60 -18.70
C THR A 278 47.38 11.01 -17.34
N SER A 279 48.68 10.81 -17.17
CA SER A 279 49.48 10.94 -15.95
C SER A 279 49.60 12.36 -15.37
N ARG A 280 48.69 13.29 -15.70
CA ARG A 280 48.71 14.67 -15.21
C ARG A 280 47.83 14.93 -13.98
N SER A 281 46.97 13.99 -13.57
CA SER A 281 46.16 14.13 -12.35
C SER A 281 46.80 13.54 -11.08
N ILE A 282 48.08 13.14 -11.14
CA ILE A 282 48.79 12.42 -10.06
C ILE A 282 49.78 13.33 -9.28
N GLU A 283 50.02 14.56 -9.74
CA GLU A 283 51.07 15.44 -9.20
C GLU A 283 50.82 15.99 -7.78
N SER A 284 49.70 15.70 -7.13
CA SER A 284 49.42 16.13 -5.75
C SER A 284 49.43 15.00 -4.71
N THR A 285 49.98 13.82 -5.03
CA THR A 285 50.01 12.69 -4.08
C THR A 285 51.37 12.56 -3.39
N SER A 286 51.41 12.85 -2.09
CA SER A 286 52.56 12.62 -1.19
C SER A 286 52.86 11.14 -0.90
N VAL A 287 52.15 10.20 -1.55
CA VAL A 287 52.26 8.75 -1.30
C VAL A 287 53.15 8.11 -2.36
N ARG A 288 54.27 7.51 -1.93
CA ARG A 288 55.22 6.85 -2.82
C ARG A 288 54.63 5.57 -3.44
N LYS A 289 54.97 5.30 -4.70
CA LYS A 289 54.54 4.11 -5.42
C LYS A 289 55.28 2.88 -4.91
N ASP A 290 54.56 1.95 -4.29
CA ASP A 290 55.11 0.67 -3.86
C ASP A 290 55.30 -0.31 -5.03
N HIS A 291 56.45 -0.98 -5.05
CA HIS A 291 56.66 -2.14 -5.91
C HIS A 291 56.03 -3.39 -5.28
N HIS A 292 55.51 -4.28 -6.11
CA HIS A 292 54.81 -5.48 -5.64
C HIS A 292 55.43 -6.73 -6.26
N CYS A 293 55.46 -7.83 -5.51
CA CYS A 293 56.02 -9.09 -5.98
C CYS A 293 55.06 -9.71 -6.99
N SER A 294 55.57 -10.13 -8.15
CA SER A 294 54.71 -10.67 -9.21
C SER A 294 54.04 -12.00 -8.85
N ARG A 295 54.61 -12.76 -7.90
CA ARG A 295 54.07 -14.04 -7.43
C ARG A 295 52.98 -13.87 -6.36
N CYS A 296 53.26 -13.19 -5.24
CA CYS A 296 52.29 -13.04 -4.14
C CYS A 296 51.48 -11.73 -4.17
N GLY A 297 51.90 -10.71 -4.93
CA GLY A 297 51.21 -9.42 -5.00
C GLY A 297 51.40 -8.51 -3.79
N HIS A 298 52.17 -8.91 -2.79
CA HIS A 298 52.48 -8.08 -1.61
C HIS A 298 53.57 -7.04 -1.90
N PRO A 299 53.62 -5.93 -1.14
CA PRO A 299 54.66 -4.91 -1.25
C PRO A 299 56.07 -5.50 -1.12
N GLY A 300 56.99 -5.01 -1.94
CA GLY A 300 58.33 -5.55 -2.14
C GLY A 300 58.51 -6.14 -3.53
N THR A 301 59.73 -6.05 -4.07
CA THR A 301 60.10 -6.77 -5.30
C THR A 301 60.40 -8.24 -4.99
N ILE A 302 60.44 -9.11 -6.01
CA ILE A 302 60.91 -10.49 -5.82
C ILE A 302 62.29 -10.52 -5.14
N ARG A 303 63.21 -9.64 -5.55
CA ARG A 303 64.56 -9.57 -4.96
C ARG A 303 64.54 -9.18 -3.48
N SER A 304 63.67 -8.26 -3.07
CA SER A 304 63.55 -7.90 -1.65
C SER A 304 62.92 -9.02 -0.84
N HIS A 305 61.95 -9.75 -1.39
CA HIS A 305 61.37 -10.92 -0.72
C HIS A 305 62.36 -12.08 -0.59
N VAL A 306 63.26 -12.29 -1.56
CA VAL A 306 64.36 -13.25 -1.40
C VAL A 306 65.33 -12.81 -0.30
N LYS A 307 65.61 -11.52 -0.17
CA LYS A 307 66.59 -11.01 0.80
C LYS A 307 66.06 -10.92 2.24
N LEU A 308 64.81 -10.52 2.42
CA LEU A 308 64.22 -10.17 3.72
C LEU A 308 63.03 -11.07 4.13
N GLY A 309 62.57 -11.95 3.24
CA GLY A 309 61.31 -12.66 3.43
C GLY A 309 60.10 -11.82 3.06
N CYS A 310 58.90 -12.41 3.15
CA CYS A 310 57.63 -11.73 2.93
C CYS A 310 56.74 -11.92 4.15
N GLU A 311 56.54 -10.86 4.93
CA GLU A 311 55.77 -10.88 6.19
C GLU A 311 54.33 -11.40 6.00
N LYS A 312 53.71 -11.08 4.87
CA LYS A 312 52.32 -11.47 4.57
C LYS A 312 52.19 -12.92 4.08
N CYS A 313 53.26 -13.49 3.51
CA CYS A 313 53.30 -14.89 3.12
C CYS A 313 53.96 -15.78 4.18
N LEU A 314 54.56 -15.18 5.21
CA LEU A 314 55.42 -15.85 6.19
C LEU A 314 56.57 -16.62 5.52
N SER A 315 57.10 -16.10 4.40
CA SER A 315 58.24 -16.74 3.72
C SER A 315 59.55 -16.27 4.35
N GLU A 316 60.47 -17.19 4.60
CA GLU A 316 61.75 -16.91 5.25
C GLU A 316 62.73 -16.18 4.34
N ALA A 317 63.68 -15.45 4.93
CA ALA A 317 64.77 -14.83 4.19
C ALA A 317 65.65 -15.91 3.53
N SER A 318 66.14 -15.64 2.32
CA SER A 318 66.92 -16.54 1.45
C SER A 318 66.11 -17.59 0.68
N SER A 319 64.81 -17.77 0.95
CA SER A 319 63.93 -18.59 0.11
C SER A 319 63.64 -17.89 -1.22
N ARG A 320 63.71 -18.59 -2.38
CA ARG A 320 63.28 -17.95 -3.62
C ARG A 320 61.76 -17.83 -3.59
N CYS A 321 61.24 -16.70 -4.07
CA CYS A 321 59.79 -16.51 -4.13
C CYS A 321 59.07 -17.65 -4.87
N MET A 322 59.77 -18.37 -5.76
CA MET A 322 59.19 -19.45 -6.55
C MET A 322 59.21 -20.85 -5.91
N ASP A 323 59.88 -21.01 -4.76
CA ASP A 323 60.05 -22.31 -4.10
C ASP A 323 58.80 -22.69 -3.28
N GLU A 324 58.73 -23.95 -2.84
CA GLU A 324 57.63 -24.44 -2.00
C GLU A 324 57.58 -23.74 -0.63
N GLN A 325 58.74 -23.38 -0.06
CA GLN A 325 58.85 -22.57 1.16
C GLN A 325 58.82 -21.05 0.89
N GLY A 326 58.62 -20.63 -0.37
CA GLY A 326 58.66 -19.25 -0.83
C GLY A 326 57.33 -18.50 -0.73
N CYS A 327 57.16 -17.50 -1.60
CA CYS A 327 55.96 -16.67 -1.65
C CYS A 327 54.75 -17.45 -2.21
N ARG A 328 53.63 -17.42 -1.48
CA ARG A 328 52.37 -18.00 -1.95
C ARG A 328 51.86 -17.26 -3.19
N PRO A 329 51.41 -17.98 -4.24
CA PRO A 329 50.86 -17.34 -5.43
C PRO A 329 49.57 -16.58 -5.09
N LYS A 330 49.39 -15.39 -5.66
CA LYS A 330 48.17 -14.60 -5.52
C LYS A 330 46.97 -15.34 -6.14
N GLY A 331 45.86 -15.41 -5.41
CA GLY A 331 44.60 -15.94 -5.93
C GLY A 331 43.97 -15.03 -6.99
N LYS A 332 42.98 -15.52 -7.73
CA LYS A 332 42.26 -14.74 -8.76
C LYS A 332 41.59 -13.48 -8.20
N ASP A 333 41.18 -13.50 -6.93
CA ASP A 333 40.53 -12.38 -6.25
C ASP A 333 41.46 -11.57 -5.34
N PHE A 334 42.78 -11.69 -5.50
CA PHE A 334 43.74 -10.98 -4.67
C PHE A 334 43.64 -9.45 -4.86
N LYS A 335 43.40 -8.74 -3.76
CA LYS A 335 43.43 -7.26 -3.68
C LYS A 335 44.55 -6.82 -2.75
N CYS A 336 45.43 -5.96 -3.26
CA CYS A 336 46.50 -5.39 -2.46
C CYS A 336 45.95 -4.35 -1.47
N THR A 337 46.42 -4.37 -0.23
CA THR A 337 46.00 -3.48 0.86
C THR A 337 47.06 -2.43 1.22
N CYS A 338 48.06 -2.19 0.37
CA CYS A 338 49.01 -1.10 0.61
C CYS A 338 48.35 0.26 0.36
N GLU A 339 48.85 1.29 1.04
CA GLU A 339 48.29 2.64 1.01
C GLU A 339 48.19 3.19 -0.41
N TYR A 340 49.23 3.01 -1.23
CA TYR A 340 49.23 3.44 -2.63
C TYR A 340 48.14 2.74 -3.46
N CYS A 341 48.05 1.40 -3.38
CA CYS A 341 47.07 0.64 -4.16
C CYS A 341 45.64 0.92 -3.73
N MET A 342 45.38 1.03 -2.42
CA MET A 342 44.05 1.42 -1.89
C MET A 342 43.66 2.82 -2.36
N ARG A 343 44.59 3.79 -2.32
CA ARG A 343 44.35 5.16 -2.79
C ARG A 343 44.09 5.21 -4.28
N MET A 344 44.88 4.49 -5.08
CA MET A 344 44.67 4.39 -6.53
C MET A 344 43.36 3.70 -6.90
N GLU A 345 42.95 2.67 -6.16
CA GLU A 345 41.64 2.05 -6.34
C GLU A 345 40.52 3.03 -6.01
N SER A 346 40.67 3.84 -4.97
CA SER A 346 39.73 4.91 -4.63
C SER A 346 39.63 5.99 -5.71
N ILE A 347 40.76 6.47 -6.24
CA ILE A 347 40.78 7.45 -7.34
C ILE A 347 40.09 6.86 -8.57
N LYS A 348 40.42 5.63 -8.96
CA LYS A 348 39.77 4.96 -10.10
C LYS A 348 38.26 4.82 -9.90
N ARG A 349 37.82 4.52 -8.68
CA ARG A 349 36.39 4.41 -8.33
C ARG A 349 35.70 5.77 -8.46
N ASN A 350 36.30 6.82 -7.92
CA ASN A 350 35.77 8.19 -8.00
C ASN A 350 35.72 8.68 -9.46
N CYS A 351 36.77 8.46 -10.26
CA CYS A 351 36.75 8.82 -11.69
C CYS A 351 35.65 8.07 -12.46
N LYS A 352 35.43 6.79 -12.16
CA LYS A 352 34.32 6.02 -12.77
C LYS A 352 32.95 6.58 -12.36
N GLU A 353 32.81 6.99 -11.11
CA GLU A 353 31.58 7.57 -10.58
C GLU A 353 31.28 8.93 -11.20
N GLU A 354 32.26 9.83 -11.26
CA GLU A 354 32.13 11.14 -11.91
C GLU A 354 31.87 10.99 -13.42
N GLY A 355 32.59 10.09 -14.09
CA GLY A 355 32.33 9.79 -15.50
C GLY A 355 30.93 9.21 -15.75
N TRP A 356 30.39 8.41 -14.82
CA TRP A 356 29.01 7.93 -14.88
C TRP A 356 28.00 9.06 -14.65
N LYS A 357 28.20 9.91 -13.64
CA LYS A 357 27.34 11.08 -13.36
C LYS A 357 27.27 12.00 -14.57
N LEU A 358 28.42 12.30 -15.20
CA LEU A 358 28.48 13.13 -16.40
C LEU A 358 27.69 12.53 -17.56
N LYS A 359 27.82 11.22 -17.81
CA LYS A 359 27.02 10.52 -18.85
C LYS A 359 25.52 10.59 -18.58
N ILE A 360 25.10 10.50 -17.33
CA ILE A 360 23.69 10.61 -16.93
C ILE A 360 23.19 12.05 -17.12
N CYS A 361 23.94 13.01 -16.61
CA CYS A 361 23.71 14.45 -16.74
C CYS A 361 23.56 14.88 -18.22
N GLN A 362 24.40 14.36 -19.12
CA GLN A 362 24.27 14.58 -20.56
C GLN A 362 22.96 14.06 -21.16
N LYS A 363 22.45 12.92 -20.67
CA LYS A 363 21.13 12.41 -21.10
C LYS A 363 20.00 13.31 -20.60
N ILE A 364 20.13 13.83 -19.38
CA ILE A 364 19.17 14.76 -18.80
C ILE A 364 19.12 16.04 -19.63
N SER A 365 20.25 16.68 -19.91
CA SER A 365 20.31 17.91 -20.71
C SER A 365 19.86 17.70 -22.16
N ALA A 366 20.05 16.49 -22.72
CA ALA A 366 19.55 16.14 -24.04
C ALA A 366 18.02 15.91 -24.08
N THR A 367 17.36 15.79 -22.92
CA THR A 367 15.92 15.59 -22.84
C THR A 367 15.20 16.93 -22.94
N ARG A 368 14.49 17.14 -24.05
CA ARG A 368 13.79 18.40 -24.31
C ARG A 368 12.74 18.70 -23.24
N GLY A 369 12.78 19.92 -22.70
CA GLY A 369 11.80 20.40 -21.73
C GLY A 369 11.92 19.78 -20.33
N PHE A 370 13.09 19.21 -20.00
CA PHE A 370 13.38 18.71 -18.67
C PHE A 370 13.93 19.81 -17.75
N PRO A 371 13.53 19.85 -16.45
CA PRO A 371 12.43 19.09 -15.85
C PRO A 371 11.07 19.70 -16.23
N ASN A 372 10.02 18.87 -16.25
CA ASN A 372 8.66 19.35 -16.50
C ASN A 372 8.11 20.00 -15.22
N LYS A 373 8.05 21.34 -15.19
CA LYS A 373 7.60 22.13 -14.04
C LYS A 373 6.15 21.85 -13.64
N SER A 374 5.27 21.62 -14.61
CA SER A 374 3.86 21.31 -14.33
C SER A 374 3.68 19.99 -13.57
N ILE A 375 4.54 19.00 -13.79
CA ILE A 375 4.54 17.76 -12.99
C ILE A 375 4.98 18.04 -11.55
N ILE A 376 5.99 18.90 -11.37
CA ILE A 376 6.44 19.32 -10.03
C ILE A 376 5.29 20.04 -9.31
N GLU A 377 4.62 20.98 -9.98
CA GLU A 377 3.49 21.72 -9.41
C GLU A 377 2.34 20.81 -8.98
N ILE A 378 1.94 19.84 -9.82
CA ILE A 378 0.88 18.86 -9.50
C ILE A 378 1.18 18.12 -8.20
N PHE A 379 2.42 17.67 -8.02
CA PHE A 379 2.77 16.86 -6.86
C PHE A 379 3.17 17.68 -5.64
N MET A 380 3.86 18.81 -5.78
CA MET A 380 4.38 19.58 -4.64
C MET A 380 3.39 20.63 -4.12
N SER A 381 2.53 21.14 -4.99
CA SER A 381 1.52 22.15 -4.68
C SER A 381 0.15 21.67 -5.19
N PRO A 382 -0.34 20.50 -4.72
CA PRO A 382 -1.66 20.05 -5.13
C PRO A 382 -2.65 21.15 -4.78
N GLU A 383 -3.52 21.51 -5.72
CA GLU A 383 -4.56 22.50 -5.49
C GLU A 383 -5.37 22.04 -4.27
N SER A 384 -5.19 22.74 -3.14
CA SER A 384 -5.96 22.45 -1.95
C SER A 384 -7.41 22.73 -2.30
N GLU A 385 -8.23 21.66 -2.37
CA GLU A 385 -9.64 21.80 -2.06
C GLU A 385 -9.71 22.65 -0.79
N THR A 386 -10.45 23.76 -0.84
CA THR A 386 -10.35 24.84 0.14
C THR A 386 -10.39 24.27 1.55
N LEU A 387 -9.31 24.47 2.31
CA LEU A 387 -9.05 23.95 3.66
C LEU A 387 -10.26 24.08 4.63
N GLY A 388 -11.16 25.03 4.36
CA GLY A 388 -12.41 25.24 5.10
C GLY A 388 -13.53 24.21 4.86
N ASP A 389 -13.52 23.47 3.75
CA ASP A 389 -14.54 22.46 3.43
C ASP A 389 -14.18 21.08 3.99
N ILE A 390 -12.91 20.68 3.90
CA ILE A 390 -12.46 19.33 4.32
C ILE A 390 -12.58 19.15 5.84
N SER A 391 -12.22 20.18 6.63
CA SER A 391 -12.29 20.14 8.10
C SER A 391 -13.72 20.02 8.65
N ARG A 392 -14.74 20.29 7.82
CA ARG A 392 -16.16 20.13 8.18
C ARG A 392 -16.75 18.79 7.75
N LEU A 393 -15.98 17.96 7.03
CA LEU A 393 -16.46 16.67 6.55
C LEU A 393 -16.65 15.70 7.72
N SER A 394 -17.89 15.25 7.90
CA SER A 394 -18.20 14.18 8.84
C SER A 394 -17.84 12.83 8.22
N LEU A 395 -16.63 12.33 8.50
CA LEU A 395 -16.13 11.02 7.98
C LEU A 395 -16.58 9.81 8.82
N THR A 396 -17.64 9.97 9.60
CA THR A 396 -18.17 8.90 10.46
C THR A 396 -19.06 7.94 9.68
N CYS A 397 -18.76 6.64 9.72
CA CYS A 397 -19.66 5.62 9.17
C CYS A 397 -20.99 5.58 9.94
N LYS A 398 -22.10 5.64 9.20
CA LYS A 398 -23.48 5.65 9.70
C LYS A 398 -24.12 4.27 9.55
N SER A 399 -25.20 4.03 10.28
CA SER A 399 -26.03 2.84 10.11
C SER A 399 -26.58 2.76 8.66
N PRO A 400 -26.63 1.58 8.03
CA PRO A 400 -27.09 1.43 6.65
C PRO A 400 -28.59 1.78 6.50
N ASN A 401 -28.95 2.35 5.35
CA ASN A 401 -30.36 2.53 4.96
C ASN A 401 -30.90 1.19 4.42
N LEU A 402 -31.49 0.40 5.31
CA LEU A 402 -31.91 -0.96 5.01
C LEU A 402 -32.94 -1.06 3.87
N GLU A 403 -34.00 -0.25 3.91
CA GLU A 403 -35.09 -0.30 2.92
C GLU A 403 -34.57 0.00 1.51
N ALA A 404 -33.86 1.12 1.34
CA ALA A 404 -33.31 1.49 0.04
C ALA A 404 -32.20 0.52 -0.43
N LEU A 405 -31.48 -0.11 0.50
CA LEU A 405 -30.45 -1.10 0.18
C LEU A 405 -31.06 -2.42 -0.30
N GLU A 406 -32.16 -2.87 0.29
CA GLU A 406 -32.93 -4.03 -0.15
C GLU A 406 -33.41 -3.86 -1.60
N GLU A 407 -34.08 -2.73 -1.89
CA GLU A 407 -34.55 -2.41 -3.25
C GLU A 407 -33.40 -2.32 -4.25
N PHE A 408 -32.30 -1.68 -3.86
CA PHE A 408 -31.12 -1.55 -4.71
C PHE A 408 -30.51 -2.92 -5.03
N LEU A 409 -30.30 -3.78 -4.05
CA LEU A 409 -29.67 -5.09 -4.27
C LEU A 409 -30.60 -6.08 -5.00
N GLU A 410 -31.91 -5.99 -4.80
CA GLU A 410 -32.91 -6.73 -5.57
C GLU A 410 -32.84 -6.35 -7.06
N MET A 411 -32.80 -5.04 -7.37
CA MET A 411 -32.69 -4.54 -8.74
C MET A 411 -31.34 -4.87 -9.39
N GLN A 412 -30.23 -4.70 -8.66
CA GLN A 412 -28.88 -4.81 -9.20
C GLN A 412 -28.40 -6.27 -9.30
N LEU A 413 -28.65 -7.06 -8.27
CA LEU A 413 -28.11 -8.42 -8.09
C LEU A 413 -29.18 -9.52 -8.05
N HIS A 414 -30.47 -9.18 -8.03
CA HIS A 414 -31.58 -10.12 -7.85
C HIS A 414 -31.50 -10.90 -6.53
N TRP A 415 -31.05 -10.22 -5.48
CA TRP A 415 -31.09 -10.79 -4.14
C TRP A 415 -32.46 -10.60 -3.52
N GLU A 416 -33.00 -11.66 -2.94
CA GLU A 416 -34.19 -11.58 -2.10
C GLU A 416 -33.92 -10.70 -0.87
N LYS A 417 -34.93 -9.94 -0.42
CA LYS A 417 -34.81 -9.04 0.73
C LYS A 417 -34.36 -9.79 1.99
N SER A 418 -34.83 -11.01 2.21
CA SER A 418 -34.41 -11.88 3.32
C SER A 418 -32.91 -12.25 3.25
N TYR A 419 -32.38 -12.52 2.06
CA TYR A 419 -30.95 -12.76 1.84
C TYR A 419 -30.12 -11.51 2.16
N VAL A 420 -30.55 -10.34 1.67
CA VAL A 420 -29.89 -9.05 1.96
C VAL A 420 -29.80 -8.82 3.47
N ARG A 421 -30.93 -8.94 4.18
CA ARG A 421 -31.01 -8.78 5.65
C ARG A 421 -30.04 -9.72 6.36
N ARG A 422 -30.06 -11.01 6.03
CA ARG A 422 -29.17 -12.02 6.65
C ARG A 422 -27.69 -11.67 6.47
N LYS A 423 -27.29 -11.19 5.29
CA LYS A 423 -25.90 -10.80 5.03
C LYS A 423 -25.52 -9.45 5.67
N LEU A 424 -26.50 -8.58 5.95
CA LEU A 424 -26.31 -7.32 6.68
C LEU A 424 -26.29 -7.46 8.20
N LEU A 425 -26.81 -8.57 8.75
CA LEU A 425 -26.89 -8.76 10.20
C LEU A 425 -25.59 -8.45 10.96
N PRO A 426 -24.39 -8.88 10.52
CA PRO A 426 -23.14 -8.53 11.22
C PRO A 426 -22.86 -7.02 11.28
N LEU A 427 -23.29 -6.25 10.27
CA LEU A 427 -23.13 -4.80 10.25
C LEU A 427 -24.21 -4.13 11.12
N LEU A 428 -25.45 -4.60 11.05
CA LEU A 428 -26.57 -4.10 11.85
C LEU A 428 -26.34 -4.33 13.35
N SER A 429 -25.85 -5.52 13.73
CA SER A 429 -25.50 -5.86 15.11
C SER A 429 -24.35 -4.99 15.62
N PHE A 430 -23.32 -4.77 14.80
CA PHE A 430 -22.22 -3.87 15.12
C PHE A 430 -22.71 -2.45 15.45
N TYR A 431 -23.55 -1.85 14.59
CA TYR A 431 -24.08 -0.50 14.83
C TYR A 431 -25.01 -0.45 16.04
N CYS A 432 -25.88 -1.46 16.21
CA CYS A 432 -26.75 -1.58 17.37
C CYS A 432 -25.95 -1.58 18.68
N LEU A 433 -24.91 -2.42 18.77
CA LEU A 433 -24.03 -2.48 19.94
C LEU A 433 -23.26 -1.16 20.15
N ARG A 434 -22.74 -0.56 19.08
CA ARG A 434 -21.98 0.70 19.14
C ARG A 434 -22.83 1.86 19.64
N GLU A 435 -24.05 2.00 19.13
CA GLU A 435 -25.00 3.02 19.57
C GLU A 435 -25.44 2.78 21.01
N THR A 436 -25.69 1.52 21.38
CA THR A 436 -26.03 1.17 22.77
C THR A 436 -24.89 1.54 23.74
N ALA A 437 -23.65 1.21 23.40
CA ALA A 437 -22.47 1.57 24.19
C ALA A 437 -22.29 3.09 24.33
N ALA A 438 -22.54 3.83 23.24
CA ALA A 438 -22.49 5.30 23.26
C ALA A 438 -23.60 5.89 24.16
N MET A 439 -24.83 5.40 24.07
CA MET A 439 -25.94 5.84 24.92
C MET A 439 -25.70 5.55 26.40
N ARG A 440 -25.08 4.42 26.75
CA ARG A 440 -24.73 4.14 28.15
C ARG A 440 -23.67 5.07 28.70
N SER A 441 -22.80 5.60 27.85
CA SER A 441 -21.79 6.59 28.22
C SER A 441 -22.40 7.99 28.43
N SER A 442 -23.54 8.29 27.78
CA SER A 442 -24.31 9.53 27.95
C SER A 442 -25.81 9.22 28.02
N PRO A 443 -26.32 8.79 29.20
CA PRO A 443 -27.67 8.24 29.33
C PRO A 443 -28.73 9.32 29.18
N ASN A 444 -29.62 9.15 28.20
CA ASN A 444 -30.85 9.92 28.08
C ASN A 444 -32.05 9.04 28.48
N PRO A 445 -32.77 9.34 29.58
CA PRO A 445 -33.87 8.50 30.07
C PRO A 445 -35.08 8.44 29.13
N PHE A 446 -35.16 9.32 28.12
CA PHE A 446 -36.25 9.35 27.15
C PHE A 446 -36.00 8.50 25.90
N ILE A 447 -34.78 7.98 25.71
CA ILE A 447 -34.39 7.22 24.52
C ILE A 447 -34.26 5.74 24.88
N ARG A 448 -35.02 4.88 24.19
CA ARG A 448 -34.90 3.42 24.34
C ARG A 448 -33.60 2.93 23.72
N ALA A 449 -33.05 1.86 24.29
CA ALA A 449 -31.87 1.21 23.73
C ALA A 449 -32.13 0.76 22.26
N PRO A 450 -31.15 0.92 21.36
CA PRO A 450 -31.25 0.47 19.98
C PRO A 450 -31.54 -1.04 19.92
N SER A 451 -32.33 -1.44 18.94
CA SER A 451 -32.59 -2.85 18.60
C SER A 451 -32.49 -3.04 17.10
N ILE A 452 -32.14 -4.26 16.67
CA ILE A 452 -32.08 -4.55 15.23
C ILE A 452 -33.51 -4.61 14.70
N ASN A 453 -33.79 -3.77 13.70
CA ASN A 453 -35.12 -3.61 13.10
C ASN A 453 -36.23 -3.25 14.12
N GLY A 454 -35.88 -2.65 15.27
CA GLY A 454 -36.87 -2.34 16.32
C GLY A 454 -37.38 -3.57 17.10
N ILE A 455 -36.90 -4.77 16.78
CA ILE A 455 -37.48 -6.05 17.22
C ILE A 455 -36.46 -6.89 17.98
N TYR A 456 -35.23 -7.03 17.46
CA TYR A 456 -34.27 -7.99 18.00
C TYR A 456 -33.30 -7.33 18.98
N VAL A 457 -33.17 -7.96 20.15
CA VAL A 457 -32.26 -7.54 21.23
C VAL A 457 -31.29 -8.66 21.57
N PRO A 458 -30.09 -8.34 22.09
CA PRO A 458 -29.17 -9.33 22.62
C PRO A 458 -29.82 -10.16 23.73
N HIS A 459 -29.69 -11.48 23.64
CA HIS A 459 -30.27 -12.44 24.58
C HIS A 459 -29.21 -13.05 25.49
N SER A 460 -28.23 -13.75 24.92
CA SER A 460 -27.16 -14.39 25.70
C SER A 460 -25.90 -14.65 24.86
N ILE A 461 -24.75 -14.84 25.50
CA ILE A 461 -23.52 -15.26 24.82
C ILE A 461 -23.52 -16.80 24.72
N GLN A 462 -23.39 -17.32 23.51
CA GLN A 462 -23.32 -18.77 23.28
C GLN A 462 -21.95 -19.35 23.66
N ARG A 463 -20.88 -18.71 23.19
CA ARG A 463 -19.48 -19.13 23.41
C ARG A 463 -18.49 -18.04 23.03
N ILE A 464 -17.23 -18.25 23.40
CA ILE A 464 -16.09 -17.50 22.86
C ILE A 464 -15.62 -18.21 21.59
N LYS A 465 -15.40 -17.45 20.51
CA LYS A 465 -14.82 -17.91 19.24
C LYS A 465 -13.52 -17.17 18.99
N ILE A 466 -12.49 -17.84 18.48
CA ILE A 466 -11.23 -17.20 18.10
C ILE A 466 -11.23 -16.97 16.59
N LEU A 467 -11.01 -15.73 16.15
CA LEU A 467 -10.86 -15.36 14.74
C LEU A 467 -9.62 -14.48 14.61
N PHE A 468 -8.69 -14.85 13.72
CA PHE A 468 -7.40 -14.16 13.56
C PHE A 468 -6.66 -13.92 14.89
N SER A 469 -6.57 -14.96 15.73
CA SER A 469 -5.97 -14.89 17.08
C SER A 469 -6.70 -13.99 18.09
N LYS A 470 -7.86 -13.43 17.73
CA LYS A 470 -8.66 -12.58 18.61
C LYS A 470 -9.90 -13.30 19.13
N PRO A 471 -10.18 -13.25 20.45
CA PRO A 471 -11.43 -13.78 20.99
C PRO A 471 -12.61 -12.84 20.70
N LEU A 472 -13.70 -13.42 20.24
CA LEU A 472 -14.99 -12.79 19.93
C LEU A 472 -16.08 -13.49 20.74
N TYR A 473 -17.13 -12.76 21.10
CA TYR A 473 -18.34 -13.39 21.61
C TYR A 473 -19.24 -13.80 20.47
N ARG A 474 -19.69 -15.06 20.48
CA ARG A 474 -20.84 -15.46 19.68
C ARG A 474 -22.11 -15.07 20.42
N LEU A 475 -22.73 -13.98 20.00
CA LEU A 475 -23.89 -13.38 20.65
C LEU A 475 -25.18 -13.93 20.03
N ARG A 476 -26.12 -14.36 20.88
CA ARG A 476 -27.47 -14.73 20.47
C ARG A 476 -28.39 -13.52 20.53
N TRP A 477 -29.23 -13.38 19.52
CA TRP A 477 -30.26 -12.35 19.41
C TRP A 477 -31.63 -13.00 19.48
N ALA A 478 -32.60 -12.35 20.13
CA ALA A 478 -33.97 -12.83 20.24
C ALA A 478 -34.97 -11.70 19.99
N GLN A 479 -36.18 -12.06 19.56
CA GLN A 479 -37.29 -11.12 19.41
C GLN A 479 -37.72 -10.57 20.77
N SER A 480 -37.87 -9.25 20.85
CA SER A 480 -38.42 -8.57 22.01
C SER A 480 -39.86 -9.02 22.24
N THR A 481 -40.23 -9.31 23.48
CA THR A 481 -41.55 -9.80 23.89
C THR A 481 -42.70 -8.79 23.65
N ALA A 482 -42.40 -7.60 23.14
CA ALA A 482 -43.35 -6.50 22.95
C ALA A 482 -44.03 -6.47 21.56
N THR A 483 -43.59 -7.29 20.60
CA THR A 483 -44.11 -7.24 19.22
C THR A 483 -44.77 -8.56 18.82
N ASN A 484 -46.09 -8.56 18.64
CA ASN A 484 -46.90 -9.69 18.14
C ASN A 484 -46.86 -9.82 16.59
N SER A 485 -45.79 -9.38 15.92
CA SER A 485 -45.72 -9.49 14.46
C SER A 485 -45.33 -10.92 14.06
N GLN A 486 -46.24 -11.61 13.37
CA GLN A 486 -45.98 -12.87 12.67
C GLN A 486 -45.08 -12.72 11.44
N ASP A 487 -44.63 -11.50 11.10
CA ASP A 487 -43.73 -11.25 9.98
C ASP A 487 -42.35 -11.85 10.25
N ASP A 488 -42.00 -12.91 9.51
CA ASP A 488 -40.68 -13.51 9.50
C ASP A 488 -39.72 -12.62 8.71
N TRP A 489 -39.26 -11.53 9.35
CA TRP A 489 -38.38 -10.53 8.74
C TRP A 489 -37.13 -11.12 8.08
N LEU A 490 -36.62 -12.24 8.60
CA LEU A 490 -35.44 -12.93 8.07
C LEU A 490 -35.76 -14.10 7.14
N ASP A 491 -37.06 -14.42 6.95
CA ASP A 491 -37.56 -15.58 6.20
C ASP A 491 -36.79 -16.86 6.56
N LEU A 492 -36.71 -17.16 7.86
CA LEU A 492 -35.99 -18.32 8.38
C LEU A 492 -36.76 -19.64 8.16
N TYR A 493 -37.96 -19.57 7.57
CA TYR A 493 -38.74 -20.71 7.07
C TYR A 493 -38.25 -21.24 5.70
N MET A 494 -36.97 -21.59 5.58
CA MET A 494 -36.50 -22.41 4.45
C MET A 494 -36.53 -23.89 4.85
N PRO A 495 -37.34 -24.76 4.21
CA PRO A 495 -37.21 -26.20 4.40
C PRO A 495 -35.83 -26.65 3.89
N PRO A 496 -35.21 -27.65 4.54
CA PRO A 496 -33.83 -28.10 4.27
C PRO A 496 -33.55 -28.57 2.83
N ASN A 497 -34.56 -28.63 1.95
CA ASN A 497 -34.45 -29.06 0.56
C ASN A 497 -34.59 -27.94 -0.49
N SER A 498 -34.65 -26.66 -0.08
CA SER A 498 -34.44 -25.56 -1.03
C SER A 498 -32.94 -25.42 -1.29
N TYR A 499 -32.43 -26.26 -2.19
CA TYR A 499 -31.08 -26.11 -2.74
C TYR A 499 -31.00 -24.78 -3.51
N ILE A 500 -30.77 -23.68 -2.81
CA ILE A 500 -29.92 -22.63 -3.38
C ILE A 500 -28.50 -23.18 -3.28
N ALA A 501 -28.19 -24.16 -4.14
CA ALA A 501 -26.82 -24.46 -4.50
C ALA A 501 -26.33 -23.26 -5.32
N ASN A 502 -26.01 -22.16 -4.64
CA ASN A 502 -25.22 -21.12 -5.27
C ASN A 502 -23.85 -21.75 -5.54
N LEU A 503 -23.53 -21.92 -6.82
CA LEU A 503 -22.21 -22.29 -7.36
C LEU A 503 -21.09 -21.29 -6.98
N ASP A 504 -21.26 -20.50 -5.91
CA ASP A 504 -20.49 -19.28 -5.60
C ASP A 504 -20.02 -19.22 -4.12
N ASP A 505 -20.19 -20.29 -3.33
CA ASP A 505 -19.78 -20.37 -1.91
C ASP A 505 -18.28 -20.13 -1.69
N GLY A 506 -17.45 -20.29 -2.72
CA GLY A 506 -16.02 -19.98 -2.65
C GLY A 506 -15.71 -18.47 -2.62
N LEU A 507 -16.66 -17.62 -3.02
CA LEU A 507 -16.49 -16.16 -3.10
C LEU A 507 -17.11 -15.43 -1.89
N ASP A 508 -18.13 -16.05 -1.29
CA ASP A 508 -18.89 -15.53 -0.14
C ASP A 508 -18.21 -15.81 1.23
N LEU A 509 -16.99 -16.39 1.21
CA LEU A 509 -16.18 -16.77 2.39
C LEU A 509 -15.88 -15.63 3.39
N MET A 510 -16.31 -14.40 3.12
CA MET A 510 -16.05 -13.22 3.94
C MET A 510 -17.13 -12.93 4.99
N VAL A 511 -18.33 -13.54 4.88
CA VAL A 511 -19.42 -13.39 5.85
C VAL A 511 -19.80 -14.76 6.40
N SER A 512 -19.54 -14.98 7.69
CA SER A 512 -19.91 -16.23 8.37
C SER A 512 -21.38 -16.54 8.18
N ASP A 513 -21.71 -17.79 7.83
CA ASP A 513 -23.09 -18.22 7.71
C ASP A 513 -23.84 -18.01 9.02
N LEU A 514 -24.99 -17.36 8.89
CA LEU A 514 -25.89 -17.06 9.99
C LEU A 514 -26.37 -18.38 10.59
N GLN A 515 -26.00 -18.68 11.84
CA GLN A 515 -26.56 -19.82 12.55
C GLN A 515 -27.85 -19.39 13.24
N THR A 516 -28.92 -20.09 12.91
CA THR A 516 -30.25 -19.87 13.47
C THR A 516 -30.65 -21.06 14.33
N GLU A 517 -31.10 -20.81 15.55
CA GLU A 517 -31.58 -21.82 16.50
C GLU A 517 -33.01 -21.42 16.93
N ARG A 518 -33.91 -22.41 17.06
CA ARG A 518 -35.28 -22.17 17.54
C ARG A 518 -35.41 -22.73 18.96
N ILE A 519 -35.79 -21.89 19.92
CA ILE A 519 -36.06 -22.31 21.30
C ILE A 519 -37.53 -21.95 21.61
N GLY A 520 -38.41 -22.95 21.56
CA GLY A 520 -39.85 -22.75 21.68
C GLY A 520 -40.42 -21.94 20.50
N ASN A 521 -41.14 -20.85 20.80
CA ASN A 521 -41.67 -19.93 19.80
C ASN A 521 -40.68 -18.82 19.38
N ASN A 522 -39.54 -18.68 20.07
CA ASN A 522 -38.59 -17.61 19.80
C ASN A 522 -37.52 -18.06 18.80
N LEU A 523 -37.32 -17.22 17.78
CA LEU A 523 -36.31 -17.37 16.77
C LEU A 523 -35.02 -16.71 17.24
N LEU A 524 -33.94 -17.48 17.37
CA LEU A 524 -32.62 -16.95 17.70
C LEU A 524 -31.70 -17.01 16.48
N PHE A 525 -30.96 -15.94 16.27
CA PHE A 525 -29.82 -15.94 15.35
C PHE A 525 -28.55 -15.51 16.09
N THR A 526 -27.40 -15.81 15.50
CA THR A 526 -26.11 -15.49 16.10
C THR A 526 -25.24 -14.60 15.24
N THR A 527 -24.49 -13.72 15.89
CA THR A 527 -23.42 -12.92 15.28
C THR A 527 -22.13 -13.09 16.08
N ASP A 528 -20.99 -12.90 15.42
CA ASP A 528 -19.68 -12.96 16.07
C ASP A 528 -19.19 -11.52 16.32
N GLU A 529 -19.11 -11.11 17.58
CA GLU A 529 -18.94 -9.72 18.02
C GLU A 529 -17.68 -9.48 18.85
N ASP A 530 -17.18 -8.25 18.81
CA ASP A 530 -16.06 -7.82 19.63
C ASP A 530 -16.41 -7.86 21.12
N MET A 531 -15.58 -8.53 21.93
CA MET A 531 -15.86 -8.72 23.36
C MET A 531 -15.94 -7.40 24.14
N MET A 532 -15.12 -6.41 23.79
CA MET A 532 -15.14 -5.11 24.47
C MET A 532 -16.40 -4.34 24.09
N LEU A 533 -16.77 -4.36 22.81
CA LEU A 533 -18.00 -3.72 22.35
C LEU A 533 -19.23 -4.30 23.06
N VAL A 534 -19.35 -5.63 23.14
CA VAL A 534 -20.45 -6.29 23.86
C VAL A 534 -20.41 -5.94 25.35
N LYS A 535 -19.24 -5.93 25.98
CA LYS A 535 -19.07 -5.56 27.39
C LYS A 535 -19.53 -4.13 27.70
N TYR A 536 -19.25 -3.18 26.81
CA TYR A 536 -19.72 -1.81 26.97
C TYR A 536 -21.22 -1.64 26.70
N ALA A 537 -21.75 -2.38 25.73
CA ALA A 537 -23.16 -2.29 25.36
C ALA A 537 -24.10 -3.03 26.34
N TYR A 538 -23.74 -4.25 26.74
CA TYR A 538 -24.56 -5.16 27.54
C TYR A 538 -23.73 -5.88 28.62
N PRO A 539 -23.24 -5.16 29.65
CA PRO A 539 -22.40 -5.75 30.69
C PRO A 539 -23.12 -6.87 31.47
N ASP A 540 -24.44 -6.77 31.64
CA ASP A 540 -25.23 -7.76 32.39
C ASP A 540 -25.19 -9.14 31.72
N ILE A 541 -25.30 -9.18 30.39
CA ILE A 541 -25.19 -10.42 29.60
C ILE A 541 -23.79 -11.04 29.73
N VAL A 542 -22.74 -10.20 29.78
CA VAL A 542 -21.36 -10.68 29.97
C VAL A 542 -21.18 -11.27 31.37
N LEU A 543 -21.69 -10.60 32.41
CA LEU A 543 -21.62 -11.07 33.79
C LEU A 543 -22.35 -12.40 33.99
N GLU A 544 -23.52 -12.57 33.36
CA GLU A 544 -24.26 -13.84 33.38
C GLU A 544 -23.46 -14.97 32.73
N PHE A 545 -22.91 -14.72 31.53
CA PHE A 545 -22.08 -15.69 30.84
C PHE A 545 -20.82 -16.08 31.65
N GLU A 546 -20.13 -15.11 32.26
CA GLU A 546 -18.94 -15.37 33.08
C GLU A 546 -19.26 -16.25 34.29
N LYS A 547 -20.39 -16.01 34.97
CA LYS A 547 -20.88 -16.84 36.08
C LYS A 547 -21.17 -18.27 35.64
N GLU A 548 -21.83 -18.45 34.50
CA GLU A 548 -22.07 -19.79 33.93
C GLU A 548 -20.78 -20.54 33.63
N GLN A 549 -19.79 -19.85 33.03
CA GLN A 549 -18.48 -20.45 32.74
C GLN A 549 -17.73 -20.84 34.01
N GLU A 550 -17.81 -20.04 35.08
CA GLU A 550 -17.21 -20.37 36.37
C GLU A 550 -17.87 -21.59 37.02
N LEU A 551 -19.20 -21.68 36.97
CA LEU A 551 -19.96 -22.85 37.44
C LEU A 551 -19.60 -24.12 36.66
N LEU A 552 -19.40 -24.02 35.34
CA LEU A 552 -18.95 -25.15 34.52
C LEU A 552 -17.52 -25.57 34.86
N ARG A 553 -16.63 -24.61 35.14
CA ARG A 553 -15.25 -24.88 35.57
C ARG A 553 -15.21 -25.52 36.96
N SER A 554 -16.05 -25.09 37.90
CA SER A 554 -16.12 -25.67 39.25
C SER A 554 -16.66 -27.11 39.20
N LYS A 555 -17.72 -27.37 38.41
CA LYS A 555 -18.24 -28.72 38.16
C LYS A 555 -17.20 -29.65 37.53
N LYS A 556 -16.37 -29.14 36.61
CA LYS A 556 -15.25 -29.92 36.01
C LYS A 556 -14.13 -30.24 37.01
N ARG A 557 -13.86 -29.35 37.97
CA ARG A 557 -12.85 -29.59 39.02
C ARG A 557 -13.30 -30.66 40.02
N THR A 558 -14.60 -30.77 40.29
CA THR A 558 -15.18 -31.75 41.21
C THR A 558 -15.40 -33.15 40.60
N LEU A 559 -15.19 -33.34 39.29
CA LEU A 559 -15.29 -34.65 38.64
C LEU A 559 -14.04 -35.51 38.92
N PRO A 560 -14.19 -36.80 39.31
CA PRO A 560 -13.08 -37.74 39.49
C PRO A 560 -12.24 -37.90 38.22
N ASP A 561 -10.94 -38.20 38.36
CA ASP A 561 -9.97 -38.23 37.24
C ASP A 561 -10.36 -39.14 36.06
N TYR A 562 -11.17 -40.19 36.29
CA TYR A 562 -11.62 -41.10 35.23
C TYR A 562 -12.69 -40.50 34.30
N GLN A 563 -13.32 -39.38 34.67
CA GLN A 563 -14.37 -38.68 33.88
C GLN A 563 -13.86 -37.40 33.19
N ARG A 564 -12.56 -37.10 33.25
CA ARG A 564 -11.96 -35.85 32.72
C ARG A 564 -11.51 -35.92 31.25
N LYS A 565 -11.74 -37.03 30.53
CA LYS A 565 -11.35 -37.20 29.12
C LYS A 565 -12.37 -36.63 28.14
#